data_AF-A0A0G0WKH7-F1
#
_entry.id   AF-A0A0G0WKH7-F1
#
_cell.length_a   1.000
_cell.length_b   1.000
_cell.length_c   1.000
_cell.angle_alpha   90.00
_cell.angle_beta   90.00
_cell.angle_gamma   90.00
#
_symmetry.space_group_name_H-M   'P 1'
#
loop_
_entity.id
_entity.type
_entity.pdbx_description
1 polymer ?
#
loop_
_entity_poly.entity_id
_entity_poly.type
_entity_poly.pdbx_seq_one_letter_code
_entity_poly.pdbx_strand_id
1 'polypeptide(L)'
;MQNSDGESMKNIMPQEYKTKDLGESAALICKSARLLRLERQFDFFWFVFSDKKFCQKITDDYWYGELLVNAKSYQNALRTLKDRLFAQNQ
;
A
#
# COMPACT_ATOMS: atom_id res chain seq x y z
N MET A 1 28.78 11.08 37.76
CA MET A 1 28.63 11.69 36.43
C MET A 1 29.45 10.88 35.45
N GLN A 2 28.80 9.99 34.69
CA GLN A 2 29.29 9.39 33.45
C GLN A 2 28.03 8.90 32.72
N ASN A 3 27.62 9.69 31.73
CA ASN A 3 26.62 9.33 30.73
C ASN A 3 27.38 8.64 29.60
N SER A 4 26.82 7.58 29.01
CA SER A 4 26.99 7.14 27.61
C SER A 4 26.80 5.61 27.52
N ASP A 5 25.97 5.00 26.71
CA ASP A 5 24.98 5.43 25.74
C ASP A 5 24.04 4.25 25.59
N GLY A 6 22.78 4.42 26.00
CA GLY A 6 21.72 3.50 25.64
C GLY A 6 21.33 3.77 24.19
N GLU A 7 22.11 3.28 23.23
CA GLU A 7 21.68 3.21 21.84
C GLU A 7 20.53 2.20 21.74
N SER A 8 19.33 2.69 22.06
CA SER A 8 18.08 2.03 21.73
C SER A 8 18.06 1.89 20.22
N MET A 9 18.27 0.68 19.73
CA MET A 9 18.04 0.30 18.34
C MET A 9 16.64 0.80 17.97
N LYS A 10 16.57 1.94 17.28
CA LYS A 10 15.34 2.40 16.65
C LYS A 10 15.03 1.30 15.66
N ASN A 11 14.10 0.42 16.04
CA ASN A 11 13.48 -0.52 15.14
C ASN A 11 12.95 0.35 14.00
N ILE A 12 13.68 0.40 12.88
CA ILE A 12 13.25 1.11 11.69
C ILE A 12 12.13 0.25 11.16
N MET A 13 10.96 0.34 11.81
CA MET A 13 9.77 -0.34 11.33
C MET A 13 9.57 0.22 9.92
N PRO A 14 9.66 -0.63 8.89
CA PRO A 14 9.38 -0.18 7.55
C PRO A 14 8.02 0.50 7.60
N GLN A 15 7.99 1.77 7.19
CA GLN A 15 6.77 2.57 7.21
C GLN A 15 5.90 2.04 6.07
N GLU A 16 5.18 0.97 6.37
CA GLU A 16 4.26 0.30 5.46
C GLU A 16 2.92 1.03 5.47
N TYR A 17 2.33 1.10 4.29
CA TYR A 17 0.96 1.54 4.12
C TYR A 17 0.07 0.33 3.94
N LYS A 18 -1.11 0.33 4.57
CA LYS A 18 -2.07 -0.76 4.44
C LYS A 18 -3.43 -0.18 4.06
N THR A 19 -4.03 -0.72 3.01
CA THR A 19 -5.43 -0.46 2.66
C THR A 19 -6.11 -1.77 2.31
N LYS A 20 -7.43 -1.81 2.47
CA LYS A 20 -8.30 -2.91 2.04
C LYS A 20 -9.10 -2.55 0.78
N ASP A 21 -9.03 -1.28 0.35
CA ASP A 21 -9.80 -0.79 -0.77
C ASP A 21 -9.12 -1.14 -2.08
N LEU A 22 -9.86 -1.81 -2.97
CA LEU A 22 -9.35 -2.27 -4.25
C LEU A 22 -9.10 -1.10 -5.22
N GLY A 23 -9.95 -0.08 -5.17
CA GLY A 23 -9.85 1.11 -6.03
C GLY A 23 -8.66 1.98 -5.64
N GLU A 24 -8.47 2.21 -4.36
CA GLU A 24 -7.31 2.90 -3.78
C GLU A 24 -6.02 2.12 -4.09
N SER A 25 -6.03 0.79 -3.89
CA SER A 25 -4.88 -0.05 -4.21
C SER A 25 -4.50 0.00 -5.69
N ALA A 26 -5.48 0.05 -6.59
CA ALA A 26 -5.22 0.21 -8.01
C ALA A 26 -4.64 1.60 -8.32
N ALA A 27 -5.11 2.65 -7.65
CA ALA A 27 -4.59 4.00 -7.78
C ALA A 27 -3.12 4.07 -7.32
N LEU A 28 -2.80 3.46 -6.19
CA LEU A 28 -1.44 3.32 -5.66
C LEU A 28 -0.52 2.62 -6.68
N ILE A 29 -0.93 1.48 -7.23
CA ILE A 29 -0.16 0.76 -8.27
C ILE A 29 0.04 1.62 -9.52
N CYS A 30 -0.98 2.38 -9.93
CA CYS A 30 -0.87 3.28 -11.08
C CYS A 30 0.13 4.40 -10.90
N LYS A 31 0.35 4.82 -9.65
CA LYS A 31 1.38 5.80 -9.29
C LYS A 31 2.71 5.14 -8.93
N SER A 32 2.89 3.86 -9.30
CA SER A 32 4.10 3.09 -9.06
C SER A 32 4.40 2.83 -7.59
N ALA A 33 3.40 2.90 -6.70
CA ALA A 33 3.57 2.44 -5.33
C ALA A 33 3.84 0.93 -5.33
N ARG A 34 4.89 0.52 -4.61
CA ARG A 34 5.31 -0.87 -4.59
C ARG A 34 4.46 -1.66 -3.60
N LEU A 35 3.59 -2.52 -4.14
CA LEU A 35 2.87 -3.52 -3.36
C LEU A 35 3.86 -4.59 -2.87
N LEU A 36 4.03 -4.69 -1.56
CA LEU A 36 4.93 -5.64 -0.89
C LEU A 36 4.28 -7.01 -0.77
N ARG A 37 3.05 -7.08 -0.25
CA ARG A 37 2.34 -8.33 0.01
C ARG A 37 0.84 -8.12 0.17
N LEU A 38 0.11 -9.23 0.07
CA LEU A 38 -1.26 -9.33 0.52
C LEU A 38 -1.25 -10.03 1.88
N GLU A 39 -1.85 -9.41 2.89
CA GLU A 39 -2.06 -10.05 4.19
C GLU A 39 -3.52 -10.47 4.29
N ARG A 40 -3.77 -11.78 4.32
CA ARG A 40 -5.12 -12.30 4.56
C ARG A 40 -5.46 -12.18 6.04
N GLN A 41 -6.63 -11.61 6.33
CA GLN A 41 -7.19 -11.54 7.67
C GLN A 41 -8.65 -12.01 7.63
N PHE A 42 -8.87 -13.26 8.06
CA PHE A 42 -10.17 -13.95 7.97
C PHE A 42 -10.75 -13.93 6.55
N ASP A 43 -11.73 -13.05 6.31
CA ASP A 43 -12.54 -12.97 5.09
C ASP A 43 -12.11 -11.83 4.16
N PHE A 44 -11.08 -11.06 4.52
CA PHE A 44 -10.60 -9.94 3.71
C PHE A 44 -9.08 -9.91 3.60
N PHE A 45 -8.58 -9.12 2.66
CA PHE A 45 -7.17 -8.95 2.38
C PHE A 45 -6.74 -7.50 2.59
N TRP A 46 -5.59 -7.31 3.23
CA TRP A 46 -4.88 -6.05 3.27
C TRP A 46 -3.83 -6.01 2.17
N PHE A 47 -3.87 -4.96 1.37
CA PHE A 47 -2.82 -4.60 0.44
C PHE A 47 -1.75 -3.81 1.20
N VAL A 48 -0.56 -4.40 1.34
CA VAL A 48 0.56 -3.78 2.06
C VAL A 48 1.52 -3.18 1.05
N PHE A 49 1.72 -1.87 1.10
CA PHE A 49 2.61 -1.12 0.24
C PHE A 49 3.81 -0.57 1.01
N SER A 50 4.92 -0.35 0.31
CA SER A 50 6.06 0.38 0.87
C SER A 50 5.82 1.89 0.86
N ASP A 51 6.59 2.61 1.68
CA ASP A 51 6.61 4.08 1.72
C ASP A 51 5.23 4.67 2.06
N LYS A 52 4.94 4.66 3.37
CA LYS A 52 3.71 5.20 3.94
C LYS A 52 3.43 6.64 3.54
N LYS A 53 4.45 7.50 3.48
CA LYS A 53 4.25 8.93 3.17
C LYS A 53 3.82 9.11 1.73
N PHE A 54 4.47 8.40 0.81
CA PHE A 54 4.10 8.42 -0.59
C PHE A 54 2.70 7.88 -0.82
N CYS A 55 2.38 6.72 -0.23
CA CYS A 55 1.06 6.12 -0.36
C CYS A 55 -0.03 7.00 0.23
N GLN A 56 0.18 7.58 1.42
CA GLN A 56 -0.80 8.46 2.06
C GLN A 56 -1.15 9.65 1.17
N LYS A 57 -0.16 10.30 0.55
CA LYS A 57 -0.42 11.41 -0.37
C LYS A 57 -1.33 11.00 -1.52
N ILE A 58 -1.04 9.86 -2.16
CA ILE A 58 -1.86 9.36 -3.28
C ILE A 58 -3.27 9.00 -2.82
N THR A 59 -3.39 8.40 -1.63
CA THR A 59 -4.67 8.06 -1.04
C THR A 59 -5.50 9.31 -0.76
N ASP A 60 -4.90 10.34 -0.20
CA ASP A 60 -5.58 11.60 0.07
C ASP A 60 -6.07 12.21 -1.26
N ASP A 61 -5.20 12.35 -2.25
CA ASP A 61 -5.56 12.84 -3.60
C ASP A 61 -6.68 11.99 -4.24
N TYR A 62 -6.70 10.67 -4.01
CA TYR A 62 -7.72 9.76 -4.52
C TYR A 62 -9.10 10.05 -3.89
N TRP A 63 -9.16 10.17 -2.57
CA TRP A 63 -10.42 10.41 -1.86
C TRP A 63 -10.94 11.84 -2.03
N TYR A 64 -10.06 12.83 -2.22
CA TYR A 64 -10.45 14.19 -2.58
C TYR A 64 -10.86 14.33 -4.06
N GLY A 65 -10.64 13.30 -4.90
CA GLY A 65 -10.97 13.33 -6.32
C GLY A 65 -9.99 14.14 -7.17
N GLU A 66 -8.81 14.45 -6.64
CA GLU A 66 -7.76 15.23 -7.30
C GLU A 66 -6.73 14.36 -8.02
N LEU A 67 -6.74 13.04 -7.75
CA LEU A 67 -5.77 12.11 -8.33
C LEU A 67 -6.03 11.86 -9.82
N LEU A 68 -5.15 12.40 -10.66
CA LEU A 68 -5.15 12.11 -12.10
C LEU A 68 -4.39 10.81 -12.40
N VAL A 69 -5.08 9.83 -12.98
CA VAL A 69 -4.49 8.56 -13.46
C VAL A 69 -4.91 8.28 -14.90
N ASN A 70 -4.05 7.55 -15.63
CA ASN A 70 -4.47 7.02 -16.92
C ASN A 70 -5.52 5.92 -16.70
N ALA A 71 -6.69 6.06 -17.32
CA ALA A 71 -7.81 5.13 -17.15
C ALA A 71 -7.46 3.68 -17.54
N LYS A 72 -6.66 3.48 -18.60
CA LYS A 72 -6.22 2.14 -19.03
C LYS A 72 -5.27 1.50 -18.02
N SER A 73 -4.32 2.28 -17.50
CA SER A 73 -3.42 1.81 -16.42
C SER A 73 -4.21 1.44 -15.16
N TYR A 74 -5.20 2.26 -14.80
CA TYR A 74 -6.08 2.02 -13.67
C TYR A 74 -6.87 0.73 -13.81
N GLN A 75 -7.51 0.52 -14.95
CA GLN A 75 -8.22 -0.72 -15.23
C GLN A 75 -7.30 -1.95 -15.23
N ASN A 76 -6.08 -1.82 -15.76
CA ASN A 76 -5.10 -2.90 -15.74
C ASN A 76 -4.63 -3.23 -14.32
N ALA A 77 -4.42 -2.21 -13.48
CA ALA A 77 -4.08 -2.39 -12.06
C ALA A 77 -5.21 -3.10 -11.31
N LEU A 78 -6.47 -2.68 -11.50
CA LEU A 78 -7.64 -3.36 -10.93
C LEU A 78 -7.71 -4.83 -11.32
N ARG A 79 -7.55 -5.14 -12.62
CA ARG A 79 -7.54 -6.54 -13.10
C ARG A 79 -6.43 -7.34 -12.42
N THR A 80 -5.22 -6.81 -12.40
CA THR A 80 -4.06 -7.47 -11.79
C THR A 80 -4.27 -7.75 -10.31
N LEU A 81 -4.87 -6.80 -9.57
CA LEU A 81 -5.18 -6.99 -8.16
C LEU A 81 -6.23 -8.08 -7.94
N LYS A 82 -7.29 -8.10 -8.76
CA LYS A 82 -8.31 -9.16 -8.72
C LYS A 82 -7.70 -10.53 -9.00
N ASP A 83 -6.90 -10.65 -10.04
CA ASP A 83 -6.23 -11.90 -10.41
C ASP A 83 -5.37 -12.42 -9.25
N ARG A 84 -4.64 -11.52 -8.57
CA ARG A 84 -3.86 -11.86 -7.36
C ARG A 84 -4.74 -12.32 -6.20
N LEU A 85 -5.89 -11.68 -5.95
CA LEU A 85 -6.82 -12.10 -4.91
C LEU A 85 -7.40 -13.50 -5.20
N PHE A 86 -7.79 -13.76 -6.45
CA PHE A 86 -8.30 -15.08 -6.85
C PHE A 86 -7.23 -16.17 -6.72
N ALA A 87 -5.98 -15.86 -7.05
CA ALA A 87 -4.87 -16.80 -6.88
C ALA A 87 -4.58 -17.18 -5.41
N GLN A 88 -4.97 -16.35 -4.44
CA GLN A 88 -4.83 -16.63 -3.01
C GLN A 88 -5.95 -17.52 -2.44
N ASN A 89 -7.02 -17.77 -3.23
CA ASN A 89 -8.17 -18.57 -2.84
C ASN A 89 -8.15 -20.00 -3.41
N GLN A 90 -7.04 -20.43 -4.03
CA GLN A 90 -6.79 -21.81 -4.46
C GLN A 90 -5.90 -22.52 -3.45
#